data_AF-A0A9E5GEV7-F1
#
_entry.id   AF-A0A9E5GEV7-F1
#
_cell.length_a   1.000
_cell.length_b   1.000
_cell.length_c   1.000
_cell.angle_alpha   90.00
_cell.angle_beta   90.00
_cell.angle_gamma   90.00
#
_symmetry.space_group_name_H-M   'P 1'
#
loop_
_entity.id
_entity.type
_entity.pdbx_description
1 polymer ?
#
loop_
_entity_poly.entity_id
_entity_poly.type
_entity_poly.pdbx_seq_one_letter_code
_entity_poly.pdbx_strand_id
1 'polypeptide(L)'
;MGQLTDYAKEKFKNLLSRYTEDNYFYIARNYLGLIPTPFHKPAITTRLCSFFSQQTIQERIISLLDEMDCTILSLVSVSSSIDAQTCTALLKGKWSYGTLLRRVSNLQERMVLLNDEGKLVFNPLLEERLKNLCSLKPLFGTEQNRQKSTPYCSTEFVRAYISLIEKEKKVVFKDEYALFFPAYNLEQLQLIFTSLTDTLNKLCIIYQQKDRKTSINYTKVHQLLSLNDRQLLCFLVAFDLDERAIKEGVQFTNNLIAILEKIGCCDTSSLKLLLRTLALKAGIRYDSSLIDCLSKWGLITLDELWYANQIEENVGRTTLVVD
;
A
#
# COMPACT_ATOMS: atom_id res chain seq x y z
N MET A 1 -29.52 -4.89 6.63
CA MET A 1 -29.25 -3.43 6.67
C MET A 1 -29.32 -2.84 8.08
N GLY A 2 -30.27 -3.21 8.94
CA GLY A 2 -30.40 -2.61 10.29
C GLY A 2 -29.20 -2.77 11.25
N GLN A 3 -28.55 -3.94 11.28
CA GLN A 3 -27.41 -4.20 12.19
C GLN A 3 -26.16 -3.37 11.87
N LEU A 4 -25.87 -3.09 10.59
CA LEU A 4 -24.73 -2.24 10.19
C LEU A 4 -24.94 -0.79 10.63
N THR A 5 -26.19 -0.32 10.66
CA THR A 5 -26.53 1.05 11.08
C THR A 5 -26.36 1.25 12.58
N ASP A 6 -26.69 0.25 13.41
CA ASP A 6 -26.56 0.37 14.87
C ASP A 6 -25.10 0.30 15.32
N TYR A 7 -24.29 -0.57 14.71
CA TYR A 7 -22.84 -0.57 14.94
C TYR A 7 -22.20 0.78 14.57
N ALA A 8 -22.56 1.37 13.43
CA ALA A 8 -22.05 2.68 13.01
C ALA A 8 -22.43 3.79 14.00
N LYS A 9 -23.68 3.77 14.51
CA LYS A 9 -24.13 4.69 15.55
C LYS A 9 -23.34 4.53 16.84
N GLU A 10 -23.14 3.30 17.33
CA GLU A 10 -22.35 3.06 18.53
C GLU A 10 -20.90 3.53 18.36
N LYS A 11 -20.26 3.19 17.25
CA LYS A 11 -18.90 3.65 16.91
C LYS A 11 -18.82 5.17 16.88
N PHE A 12 -19.81 5.84 16.27
CA PHE A 12 -19.88 7.31 16.25
C PHE A 12 -20.00 7.90 17.66
N LYS A 13 -20.89 7.36 18.52
CA LYS A 13 -21.04 7.79 19.91
C LYS A 13 -19.75 7.60 20.71
N ASN A 14 -19.07 6.46 20.52
CA ASN A 14 -17.80 6.14 21.18
C ASN A 14 -16.70 7.12 20.75
N LEU A 15 -16.59 7.45 19.47
CA LEU A 15 -15.64 8.46 19.00
C LEU A 15 -15.96 9.84 19.61
N LEU A 16 -17.23 10.24 19.66
CA LEU A 16 -17.63 11.50 20.28
C LEU A 16 -17.26 11.58 21.76
N SER A 17 -17.31 10.46 22.48
CA SER A 17 -16.98 10.41 23.91
C SER A 17 -15.51 10.69 24.21
N ARG A 18 -14.63 10.48 23.21
CA ARG A 18 -13.17 10.68 23.32
C ARG A 18 -12.76 12.14 23.17
N TYR A 19 -13.64 13.01 22.66
CA TYR A 19 -13.34 14.44 22.58
C TYR A 19 -13.30 15.08 23.97
N THR A 20 -12.40 16.07 24.12
CA THR A 20 -12.40 16.98 25.27
C THR A 20 -13.75 17.70 25.37
N GLU A 21 -14.11 18.13 26.58
CA GLU A 21 -15.41 18.80 26.80
C GLU A 21 -15.59 20.03 25.92
N ASP A 22 -14.54 20.86 25.79
CA ASP A 22 -14.57 22.05 24.94
C ASP A 22 -14.87 21.70 23.47
N ASN A 23 -14.17 20.72 22.92
CA ASN A 23 -14.38 20.29 21.53
C ASN A 23 -15.77 19.66 21.35
N TYR A 24 -16.19 18.82 22.30
CA TYR A 24 -17.50 18.19 22.27
C TYR A 24 -18.63 19.23 22.28
N PHE A 25 -18.59 20.21 23.18
CA PHE A 25 -19.62 21.22 23.28
C PHE A 25 -19.57 22.24 22.14
N TYR A 26 -18.39 22.52 21.58
CA TYR A 26 -18.26 23.28 20.35
C TYR A 26 -19.02 22.62 19.20
N ILE A 27 -18.75 21.33 18.95
CA ILE A 27 -19.48 20.55 17.93
C ILE A 27 -20.98 20.54 18.23
N ALA A 28 -21.35 20.22 19.47
CA ALA A 28 -22.76 20.10 19.84
C ALA A 28 -23.53 21.42 19.64
N ARG A 29 -22.93 22.57 19.96
CA ARG A 29 -23.54 23.88 19.74
C ARG A 29 -23.67 24.24 18.27
N ASN A 30 -22.66 23.91 17.46
CA ASN A 30 -22.69 24.18 16.02
C ASN A 30 -23.81 23.44 15.28
N TYR A 31 -24.17 22.23 15.74
CA TYR A 31 -25.17 21.40 15.06
C TYR A 31 -26.55 21.40 15.73
N LEU A 32 -26.61 21.47 17.06
CA LEU A 32 -27.87 21.42 17.81
C LEU A 32 -28.34 22.80 18.31
N GLY A 33 -27.53 23.84 18.13
CA GLY A 33 -27.80 25.19 18.63
C GLY A 33 -27.51 25.33 20.12
N LEU A 34 -28.26 26.20 20.79
CA LEU A 34 -28.11 26.45 22.23
C LEU A 34 -28.31 25.17 23.05
N ILE A 35 -27.37 24.90 23.95
CA ILE A 35 -27.42 23.75 24.87
C ILE A 35 -27.81 24.29 26.26
N PRO A 36 -29.03 23.99 26.76
CA PRO A 36 -29.49 24.47 28.04
C PRO A 36 -28.71 23.81 29.18
N THR A 37 -28.48 24.59 30.24
CA THR A 37 -27.94 24.09 31.52
C THR A 37 -29.09 23.89 32.52
N PRO A 38 -29.05 22.81 33.34
CA PRO A 38 -28.07 21.73 33.34
C PRO A 38 -28.22 20.79 32.13
N PHE A 39 -27.11 20.26 31.62
CA PHE A 39 -27.10 19.38 30.45
C PHE A 39 -26.95 17.90 30.81
N HIS A 40 -27.41 17.01 29.93
CA HIS A 40 -27.18 15.57 30.02
C HIS A 40 -26.40 15.09 28.79
N LYS A 41 -25.07 14.90 28.94
CA LYS A 41 -24.15 14.58 27.82
C LYS A 41 -24.63 13.38 26.97
N PRO A 42 -25.07 12.24 27.55
CA PRO A 42 -25.59 11.12 26.74
C PRO A 42 -26.82 11.46 25.89
N ALA A 43 -27.69 12.36 26.37
CA ALA A 43 -28.86 12.80 25.60
C ALA A 43 -28.44 13.69 24.42
N ILE A 44 -27.46 14.57 24.62
CA ILE A 44 -26.86 15.39 23.56
C ILE A 44 -26.19 14.49 22.51
N THR A 45 -25.39 13.50 22.94
CA THR A 45 -24.74 12.53 22.05
C THR A 45 -25.78 11.79 21.20
N THR A 46 -26.90 11.39 21.79
CA THR A 46 -28.00 10.72 21.08
C THR A 46 -28.67 11.64 20.06
N ARG A 47 -28.85 12.93 20.39
CA ARG A 47 -29.36 13.93 19.45
C ARG A 47 -28.40 14.18 18.28
N LEU A 48 -27.10 14.31 18.54
CA LEU A 48 -26.08 14.43 17.49
C LEU A 48 -26.07 13.20 16.59
N CYS A 49 -26.07 12.01 17.17
CA CYS A 49 -26.13 10.75 16.43
C CYS A 49 -27.38 10.69 15.55
N SER A 50 -28.54 11.10 16.07
CA SER A 50 -29.80 11.13 15.31
C SER A 50 -29.73 12.14 14.16
N PHE A 51 -29.18 13.33 14.40
CA PHE A 51 -28.99 14.36 13.39
C PHE A 51 -28.14 13.87 12.21
N PHE A 52 -26.93 13.34 12.48
CA PHE A 52 -26.03 12.83 11.43
C PHE A 52 -26.50 11.52 10.78
N SER A 53 -27.46 10.83 11.38
CA SER A 53 -28.09 9.65 10.77
C SER A 53 -29.16 10.00 9.73
N GLN A 54 -29.62 11.27 9.67
CA GLN A 54 -30.64 11.68 8.71
C GLN A 54 -30.07 11.70 7.30
N GLN A 55 -30.71 10.98 6.37
CA GLN A 55 -30.26 10.88 4.99
C GLN A 55 -30.08 12.24 4.31
N THR A 56 -30.99 13.20 4.55
CA THR A 56 -30.91 14.57 4.03
C THR A 56 -29.67 15.32 4.52
N ILE A 57 -29.30 15.15 5.79
CA ILE A 57 -28.07 15.73 6.36
C ILE A 57 -26.85 15.08 5.71
N GLN A 58 -26.84 13.76 5.57
CA GLN A 58 -25.74 13.04 4.93
C GLN A 58 -25.58 13.45 3.46
N GLU A 59 -26.67 13.56 2.70
CA GLU A 59 -26.65 14.03 1.31
C GLU A 59 -26.10 15.44 1.19
N ARG A 60 -26.51 16.34 2.09
CA ARG A 60 -25.98 17.70 2.12
C ARG A 60 -24.48 17.73 2.41
N ILE A 61 -24.01 16.97 3.40
CA ILE A 61 -22.58 16.86 3.72
C ILE A 61 -21.79 16.39 2.49
N ILE A 62 -22.26 15.33 1.84
CA ILE A 62 -21.63 14.76 0.65
C ILE A 62 -21.62 15.75 -0.52
N SER A 63 -22.70 16.49 -0.75
CA SER A 63 -22.80 17.48 -1.84
C SER A 63 -21.84 18.67 -1.71
N LEU A 64 -21.30 18.90 -0.50
CA LEU A 64 -20.35 19.98 -0.21
C LEU A 64 -18.88 19.55 -0.34
N LEU A 65 -18.62 18.30 -0.71
CA LEU A 65 -17.27 17.79 -0.92
C LEU A 65 -16.81 18.13 -2.33
N ASP A 66 -15.65 18.77 -2.44
CA ASP A 66 -15.00 19.05 -3.72
C ASP A 66 -13.86 18.07 -4.02
N GLU A 67 -13.12 18.32 -5.11
CA GLU A 67 -12.02 17.47 -5.56
C GLU A 67 -10.87 17.37 -4.54
N MET A 68 -10.56 18.47 -3.85
CA MET A 68 -9.52 18.48 -2.83
C MET A 68 -9.94 17.63 -1.63
N ASP A 69 -11.20 17.74 -1.21
CA ASP A 69 -11.78 16.88 -0.18
C ASP A 69 -11.68 15.40 -0.59
N CYS A 70 -12.11 15.05 -1.80
CA CYS A 70 -12.06 13.68 -2.29
C CYS A 70 -10.62 13.14 -2.35
N THR A 71 -9.64 13.98 -2.67
CA THR A 71 -8.22 13.58 -2.65
C THR A 71 -7.74 13.27 -1.23
N ILE A 72 -8.08 14.12 -0.25
CA ILE A 72 -7.74 13.88 1.17
C ILE A 72 -8.41 12.59 1.67
N LEU A 73 -9.70 12.42 1.39
CA LEU A 73 -10.45 11.22 1.77
C LEU A 73 -9.84 9.97 1.15
N SER A 74 -9.47 10.02 -0.12
CA SER A 74 -8.78 8.92 -0.81
C SER A 74 -7.46 8.56 -0.14
N LEU A 75 -6.67 9.56 0.27
CA LEU A 75 -5.41 9.32 0.97
C LEU A 75 -5.64 8.65 2.32
N VAL A 76 -6.58 9.16 3.12
CA VAL A 76 -6.95 8.56 4.42
C VAL A 76 -7.42 7.11 4.23
N SER A 77 -8.22 6.85 3.19
CA SER A 77 -8.71 5.51 2.86
C SER A 77 -7.58 4.53 2.53
N VAL A 78 -6.57 4.95 1.76
CA VAL A 78 -5.44 4.09 1.36
C VAL A 78 -4.49 3.85 2.53
N SER A 79 -4.19 4.90 3.29
CA SER A 79 -3.23 4.90 4.41
C SER A 79 -3.76 4.15 5.65
N SER A 80 -5.07 3.93 5.74
CA SER A 80 -5.79 3.22 6.80
C SER A 80 -5.71 3.78 8.23
N SER A 81 -4.90 4.82 8.49
CA SER A 81 -4.91 5.61 9.74
C SER A 81 -3.72 6.58 9.73
N ILE A 82 -3.95 7.86 9.40
CA ILE A 82 -2.93 8.92 9.45
C ILE A 82 -3.44 10.09 10.27
N ASP A 83 -2.54 10.80 10.97
CA ASP A 83 -2.88 12.07 11.59
C ASP A 83 -2.95 13.22 10.54
N ALA A 84 -3.43 14.39 10.98
CA ALA A 84 -3.58 15.56 10.12
C ALA A 84 -2.24 16.11 9.59
N GLN A 85 -1.16 16.04 10.39
CA GLN A 85 0.15 16.54 10.01
C GLN A 85 0.77 15.67 8.91
N THR A 86 0.68 14.35 9.09
CA THR A 86 1.11 13.32 8.14
C THR A 86 0.32 13.42 6.84
N CYS A 87 -1.00 13.57 6.91
CA CYS A 87 -1.84 13.80 5.73
C CYS A 87 -1.37 15.02 4.94
N THR A 88 -1.09 16.12 5.64
CA THR A 88 -0.60 17.36 5.04
C THR A 88 0.81 17.18 4.44
N ALA A 89 1.70 16.49 5.14
CA ALA A 89 3.08 16.25 4.69
C ALA A 89 3.14 15.37 3.43
N LEU A 90 2.23 14.40 3.29
CA LEU A 90 2.11 13.54 2.12
C LEU A 90 1.61 14.34 0.90
N LEU A 91 0.67 15.26 1.07
CA LEU A 91 0.07 16.04 -0.03
C LEU A 91 0.77 17.38 -0.36
N LYS A 92 1.85 17.73 0.34
CA LYS A 92 2.53 19.02 0.19
C LYS A 92 3.04 19.36 -1.23
N GLY A 93 3.18 18.34 -2.09
CA GLY A 93 3.57 18.52 -3.49
C GLY A 93 2.43 19.01 -4.39
N LYS A 94 1.17 18.85 -3.96
CA LYS A 94 -0.02 19.28 -4.71
C LYS A 94 -0.59 20.60 -4.22
N TRP A 95 -0.54 20.84 -2.91
CA TRP A 95 -1.06 22.07 -2.28
C TRP A 95 -0.14 22.56 -1.16
N SER A 96 -0.25 23.85 -0.83
CA SER A 96 0.51 24.42 0.28
C SER A 96 0.05 23.87 1.65
N TYR A 97 0.98 23.80 2.60
CA TYR A 97 0.74 23.29 3.95
C TYR A 97 -0.47 23.95 4.63
N GLY A 98 -0.54 25.29 4.60
CA GLY A 98 -1.63 26.03 5.23
C GLY A 98 -3.01 25.75 4.62
N THR A 99 -3.07 25.54 3.30
CA THR A 99 -4.31 25.18 2.59
C THR A 99 -4.78 23.79 3.01
N LEU A 100 -3.87 22.82 3.04
CA LEU A 100 -4.16 21.44 3.46
C LEU A 100 -4.60 21.36 4.92
N LEU A 101 -3.86 22.01 5.83
CA LEU A 101 -4.21 22.02 7.25
C LEU A 101 -5.62 22.58 7.49
N ARG A 102 -5.94 23.71 6.85
CA ARG A 102 -7.28 24.30 6.90
C ARG A 102 -8.33 23.35 6.31
N ARG A 103 -8.04 22.72 5.18
CA ARG A 103 -8.96 21.79 4.52
C ARG A 103 -9.28 20.58 5.39
N VAL A 104 -8.27 19.99 6.04
CA VAL A 104 -8.45 18.89 6.99
C VAL A 104 -9.28 19.34 8.20
N SER A 105 -9.01 20.52 8.77
CA SER A 105 -9.83 21.09 9.86
C SER A 105 -11.29 21.24 9.44
N ASN A 106 -11.55 21.79 8.25
CA ASN A 106 -12.91 21.95 7.72
C ASN A 106 -13.63 20.60 7.53
N LEU A 107 -12.91 19.54 7.14
CA LEU A 107 -13.48 18.18 7.06
C LEU A 107 -13.81 17.61 8.45
N GLN A 108 -13.02 17.95 9.47
CA GLN A 108 -13.29 17.56 10.86
C GLN A 108 -14.46 18.34 11.47
N GLU A 109 -14.51 19.65 11.26
CA GLU A 109 -15.62 20.49 11.71
C GLU A 109 -16.95 20.07 11.09
N ARG A 110 -16.95 19.69 9.80
CA ARG A 110 -18.10 19.12 9.07
C ARG A 110 -18.45 17.69 9.46
N MET A 111 -17.72 17.09 10.41
CA MET A 111 -17.87 15.71 10.85
C MET A 111 -17.78 14.70 9.69
N VAL A 112 -16.96 15.00 8.68
CA VAL A 112 -16.64 14.07 7.57
C VAL A 112 -15.51 13.13 8.01
N LEU A 113 -14.47 13.74 8.59
CA LEU A 113 -13.39 13.05 9.28
C LEU A 113 -13.55 13.25 10.78
N LEU A 114 -13.28 12.20 11.56
CA LEU A 114 -13.23 12.26 13.02
C LEU A 114 -11.81 12.03 13.49
N ASN A 115 -11.53 12.47 14.71
CA ASN A 115 -10.29 12.19 15.39
C ASN A 115 -10.48 10.96 16.27
N ASP A 116 -9.67 9.94 16.03
CA ASP A 116 -9.57 8.76 16.87
C ASP A 116 -8.14 8.63 17.38
N GLU A 117 -7.89 9.05 18.62
CA GLU A 117 -6.58 8.98 19.27
C GLU A 117 -5.45 9.64 18.43
N GLY A 118 -5.75 10.80 17.85
CA GLY A 118 -4.84 11.58 16.99
C GLY A 118 -4.94 11.23 15.51
N LYS A 119 -5.63 10.15 15.13
CA LYS A 119 -5.73 9.67 13.75
C LYS A 119 -7.02 10.12 13.10
N LEU A 120 -6.95 10.39 11.80
CA LEU A 120 -8.11 10.70 10.97
C LEU A 120 -8.82 9.40 10.59
N VAL A 121 -10.09 9.32 10.94
CA VAL A 121 -10.99 8.23 10.55
C VAL A 121 -12.22 8.79 9.88
N PHE A 122 -12.86 8.02 9.00
CA PHE A 122 -14.14 8.43 8.42
C PHE A 122 -15.21 8.46 9.50
N ASN A 123 -16.17 9.38 9.36
CA ASN A 123 -17.38 9.31 10.16
C ASN A 123 -18.09 7.97 9.88
N PRO A 124 -18.28 7.09 10.90
CA PRO A 124 -18.91 5.79 10.72
C PRO A 124 -20.30 5.85 10.08
N LEU A 125 -21.04 6.93 10.32
CA LEU A 125 -22.39 7.13 9.76
C LEU A 125 -22.36 7.45 8.26
N LEU A 126 -21.21 7.89 7.73
CA LEU A 126 -20.99 8.27 6.34
C LEU A 126 -20.02 7.32 5.63
N GLU A 127 -19.47 6.32 6.32
CA GLU A 127 -18.26 5.61 5.90
C GLU A 127 -18.38 4.98 4.50
N GLU A 128 -19.49 4.28 4.23
CA GLU A 128 -19.72 3.67 2.91
C GLU A 128 -19.83 4.73 1.80
N ARG A 129 -20.55 5.82 2.06
CA ARG A 129 -20.73 6.91 1.09
C ARG A 129 -19.40 7.61 0.80
N LEU A 130 -18.59 7.85 1.83
CA LEU A 130 -17.27 8.46 1.68
C LEU A 130 -16.31 7.52 0.92
N LYS A 131 -16.33 6.22 1.21
CA LYS A 131 -15.54 5.22 0.46
C LYS A 131 -15.89 5.20 -1.03
N ASN A 132 -17.15 5.40 -1.38
CA ASN A 132 -17.59 5.47 -2.79
C ASN A 132 -17.09 6.73 -3.51
N LEU A 133 -16.73 7.80 -2.78
CA LEU A 133 -16.09 9.00 -3.35
C LEU A 133 -14.57 8.87 -3.46
N CYS A 134 -13.97 7.92 -2.74
CA CYS A 134 -12.54 7.70 -2.78
C CYS A 134 -12.12 7.10 -4.13
N SER A 135 -11.03 7.63 -4.67
CA SER A 135 -10.45 7.18 -5.93
C SER A 135 -8.93 7.23 -5.87
N LEU A 136 -8.30 6.24 -6.49
CA LEU A 136 -6.84 6.23 -6.66
C LEU A 136 -6.37 7.25 -7.70
N LYS A 137 -7.25 7.62 -8.65
CA LYS A 137 -6.94 8.53 -9.76
C LYS A 137 -6.41 9.90 -9.32
N PRO A 138 -7.09 10.66 -8.43
CA PRO A 138 -6.59 11.96 -7.99
C PRO A 138 -5.28 11.86 -7.20
N LEU A 139 -4.92 10.69 -6.67
CA LEU A 139 -3.66 10.49 -5.97
C LEU A 139 -2.53 10.13 -6.95
N PHE A 140 -2.79 9.20 -7.86
CA PHE A 140 -1.74 8.48 -8.60
C PHE A 140 -1.78 8.64 -10.12
N GLY A 141 -2.76 9.38 -10.66
CA GLY A 141 -2.88 9.68 -12.10
C GLY A 141 -4.09 9.03 -12.78
N THR A 142 -4.41 9.53 -13.98
CA THR A 142 -5.58 9.13 -14.78
C THR A 142 -5.22 8.34 -16.03
N GLU A 143 -3.93 8.16 -16.31
CA GLU A 143 -3.44 7.52 -17.52
C GLU A 143 -3.92 6.07 -17.61
N GLN A 144 -4.68 5.74 -18.66
CA GLN A 144 -5.26 4.41 -18.89
C GLN A 144 -4.31 3.47 -19.66
N ASN A 145 -3.00 3.64 -19.51
CA ASN A 145 -2.08 2.73 -20.16
C ASN A 145 -1.95 1.45 -19.34
N ARG A 146 -2.25 0.34 -20.02
CA ARG A 146 -2.23 -1.02 -19.47
C ARG A 146 -0.85 -1.32 -18.90
N GLN A 147 -0.82 -2.17 -17.88
CA GLN A 147 0.40 -2.78 -17.37
C GLN A 147 1.29 -3.23 -18.53
N LYS A 148 2.61 -3.11 -18.35
CA LYS A 148 3.55 -3.66 -19.32
C LYS A 148 3.87 -5.10 -18.93
N SER A 149 4.00 -5.97 -19.92
CA SER A 149 4.60 -7.28 -19.71
C SER A 149 6.11 -7.13 -19.92
N THR A 150 6.82 -6.93 -18.81
CA THR A 150 8.28 -6.79 -18.78
C THR A 150 8.91 -7.95 -18.02
N PRO A 151 10.18 -8.27 -18.24
CA PRO A 151 10.86 -9.30 -17.46
C PRO A 151 10.86 -8.97 -15.95
N TYR A 152 10.64 -9.97 -15.11
CA TYR A 152 10.70 -9.89 -13.64
C TYR A 152 11.26 -11.16 -13.02
N CYS A 153 11.69 -11.15 -11.77
CA CYS A 153 12.24 -12.34 -11.12
C CYS A 153 11.14 -13.37 -10.78
N SER A 154 10.72 -14.15 -11.78
CA SER A 154 9.68 -15.17 -11.67
C SER A 154 10.19 -16.47 -11.06
N THR A 155 9.28 -17.39 -10.74
CA THR A 155 9.64 -18.75 -10.32
C THR A 155 10.44 -19.51 -11.40
N GLU A 156 10.13 -19.29 -12.69
CA GLU A 156 10.91 -19.84 -13.80
C GLU A 156 12.32 -19.26 -13.87
N PHE A 157 12.46 -17.94 -13.64
CA PHE A 157 13.77 -17.30 -13.55
C PHE A 157 14.62 -17.95 -12.45
N VAL A 158 14.04 -18.15 -11.25
CA VAL A 158 14.72 -18.80 -10.13
C VAL A 158 15.10 -20.24 -10.46
N ARG A 159 14.23 -21.02 -11.16
CA ARG A 159 14.60 -22.38 -11.63
C ARG A 159 15.80 -22.35 -12.54
N ALA A 160 15.75 -21.54 -13.60
CA ALA A 160 16.85 -21.44 -14.56
C ALA A 160 18.15 -21.02 -13.87
N TYR A 161 18.07 -20.06 -12.95
CA TYR A 161 19.20 -19.60 -12.14
C TYR A 161 19.81 -20.74 -11.29
N ILE A 162 18.98 -21.52 -10.59
CA ILE A 162 19.45 -22.67 -9.80
C ILE A 162 20.08 -23.75 -10.69
N SER A 163 19.48 -24.04 -11.86
CA SER A 163 20.02 -24.99 -12.83
C SER A 163 21.40 -24.56 -13.36
N LEU A 164 21.64 -23.26 -13.52
CA LEU A 164 22.96 -22.74 -13.91
C LEU A 164 23.99 -22.92 -12.79
N ILE A 165 23.65 -22.63 -11.54
CA ILE A 165 24.55 -22.86 -10.40
C ILE A 165 24.91 -24.35 -10.29
N GLU A 166 23.92 -25.22 -10.46
CA GLU A 166 24.10 -26.67 -10.46
C GLU A 166 25.08 -27.11 -11.55
N LYS A 167 24.91 -26.61 -12.78
CA LYS A 167 25.77 -26.95 -13.92
C LYS A 167 27.22 -26.49 -13.70
N GLU A 168 27.40 -25.28 -13.21
CA GLU A 168 28.72 -24.64 -13.05
C GLU A 168 29.42 -25.02 -11.74
N LYS A 169 28.66 -25.54 -10.77
CA LYS A 169 29.09 -25.82 -9.39
C LYS A 169 29.73 -24.62 -8.69
N LYS A 170 29.45 -23.41 -9.16
CA LYS A 170 29.95 -22.13 -8.64
C LYS A 170 28.91 -21.04 -8.88
N VAL A 171 28.92 -20.01 -8.02
CA VAL A 171 28.13 -18.80 -8.23
C VAL A 171 28.97 -17.77 -8.98
N VAL A 172 28.71 -17.62 -10.27
CA VAL A 172 29.40 -16.69 -11.17
C VAL A 172 28.35 -16.12 -12.13
N PHE A 173 28.50 -14.85 -12.51
CA PHE A 173 27.78 -14.28 -13.65
C PHE A 173 28.70 -14.27 -14.88
N LYS A 174 28.20 -14.71 -16.03
CA LYS A 174 28.88 -14.64 -17.32
C LYS A 174 27.95 -13.94 -18.30
N ASP A 175 28.47 -13.05 -19.13
CA ASP A 175 27.68 -12.32 -20.14
C ASP A 175 26.97 -13.28 -21.10
N GLU A 176 27.56 -14.45 -21.37
CA GLU A 176 26.96 -15.54 -22.16
C GLU A 176 25.61 -16.03 -21.61
N TYR A 177 25.34 -15.84 -20.31
CA TYR A 177 24.06 -16.22 -19.72
C TYR A 177 22.90 -15.39 -20.24
N ALA A 178 23.14 -14.21 -20.83
CA ALA A 178 22.10 -13.44 -21.52
C ALA A 178 21.39 -14.27 -22.59
N LEU A 179 22.05 -15.28 -23.18
CA LEU A 179 21.44 -16.22 -24.13
C LEU A 179 20.32 -17.08 -23.50
N PHE A 180 20.39 -17.36 -22.20
CA PHE A 180 19.36 -18.10 -21.45
C PHE A 180 18.24 -17.19 -20.94
N PHE A 181 18.48 -15.87 -20.89
CA PHE A 181 17.53 -14.87 -20.38
C PHE A 181 17.31 -13.75 -21.40
N PRO A 182 16.84 -14.06 -22.63
CA PRO A 182 16.77 -13.11 -23.73
C PRO A 182 15.82 -11.93 -23.50
N ALA A 183 14.91 -12.05 -22.52
CA ALA A 183 13.99 -10.99 -22.15
C ALA A 183 14.64 -9.87 -21.32
N TYR A 184 15.83 -10.09 -20.75
CA TYR A 184 16.51 -9.14 -19.86
C TYR A 184 17.66 -8.45 -20.59
N ASN A 185 17.88 -7.17 -20.29
CA ASN A 185 19.14 -6.54 -20.63
C ASN A 185 20.26 -7.03 -19.67
N LEU A 186 21.51 -6.91 -20.10
CA LEU A 186 22.66 -7.47 -19.39
C LEU A 186 22.85 -6.86 -17.99
N GLU A 187 22.69 -5.54 -17.87
CA GLU A 187 22.85 -4.82 -16.60
C GLU A 187 21.81 -5.26 -15.57
N GLN A 188 20.53 -5.31 -15.95
CA GLN A 188 19.45 -5.78 -15.10
C GLN A 188 19.64 -7.25 -14.72
N LEU A 189 20.05 -8.09 -15.67
CA LEU A 189 20.30 -9.50 -15.42
C LEU A 189 21.41 -9.68 -14.37
N GLN A 190 22.52 -8.95 -14.52
CA GLN A 190 23.63 -8.98 -13.55
C GLN A 190 23.17 -8.54 -12.15
N LEU A 191 22.39 -7.46 -12.05
CA LEU A 191 21.85 -6.96 -10.79
C LEU A 191 20.95 -7.99 -10.08
N ILE A 192 20.05 -8.65 -10.83
CA ILE A 192 19.19 -9.70 -10.30
C ILE A 192 20.04 -10.90 -9.87
N PHE A 193 21.01 -11.33 -10.67
CA PHE A 193 21.91 -12.44 -10.31
C PHE A 193 22.65 -12.18 -9.00
N THR A 194 23.24 -10.99 -8.85
CA THR A 194 23.95 -10.60 -7.62
C THR A 194 23.02 -10.57 -6.42
N SER A 195 21.84 -9.96 -6.54
CA SER A 195 20.90 -9.82 -5.42
C SER A 195 20.25 -11.14 -5.03
N LEU A 196 19.91 -11.97 -6.03
CA LEU A 196 19.38 -13.31 -5.80
C LEU A 196 20.44 -14.21 -5.17
N THR A 197 21.70 -14.13 -5.62
CA THR A 197 22.83 -14.82 -4.96
C THR A 197 22.89 -14.51 -3.48
N ASP A 198 22.91 -13.23 -3.12
CA ASP A 198 23.04 -12.80 -1.74
C ASP A 198 21.85 -13.29 -0.90
N THR A 199 20.63 -13.12 -1.42
CA THR A 199 19.39 -13.60 -0.80
C THR A 199 19.43 -15.11 -0.54
N LEU A 200 19.77 -15.91 -1.55
CA LEU A 200 19.81 -17.37 -1.43
C LEU A 200 20.93 -17.85 -0.50
N ASN A 201 22.07 -17.16 -0.44
CA ASN A 201 23.13 -17.47 0.53
C ASN A 201 22.64 -17.22 1.97
N LYS A 202 22.03 -16.07 2.22
CA LYS A 202 21.50 -15.70 3.56
C LYS A 202 20.38 -16.64 4.02
N LEU A 203 19.57 -17.15 3.09
CA LEU A 203 18.54 -18.16 3.37
C LEU A 203 19.13 -19.58 3.52
N CYS A 204 20.44 -19.74 3.37
CA CYS A 204 21.14 -21.02 3.34
C CYS A 204 20.54 -21.99 2.31
N ILE A 205 20.10 -21.46 1.16
CA ILE A 205 19.65 -22.23 0.00
C ILE A 205 20.86 -22.66 -0.81
N ILE A 206 21.82 -21.74 -0.98
CA ILE A 206 23.13 -22.02 -1.56
C ILE A 206 24.21 -21.77 -0.52
N TYR A 207 25.27 -22.57 -0.56
CA TYR A 207 26.42 -22.41 0.35
C TYR A 207 27.67 -23.02 -0.27
N GLN A 208 28.84 -22.49 0.10
CA GLN A 208 30.13 -23.04 -0.34
C GLN A 208 30.58 -24.18 0.58
N GLN A 209 31.01 -25.28 -0.01
CA GLN A 209 31.66 -26.39 0.69
C GLN A 209 33.16 -26.13 0.86
N LYS A 210 33.81 -26.97 1.68
CA LYS A 210 35.25 -26.89 1.97
C LYS A 210 36.13 -26.97 0.72
N ASP A 211 35.64 -27.60 -0.36
CA ASP A 211 36.32 -27.76 -1.65
C ASP A 211 36.06 -26.59 -2.63
N ARG A 212 35.47 -25.48 -2.14
CA ARG A 212 35.05 -24.30 -2.93
C ARG A 212 33.98 -24.58 -3.98
N LYS A 213 33.33 -25.74 -3.98
CA LYS A 213 32.13 -25.98 -4.79
C LYS A 213 30.89 -25.43 -4.09
N THR A 214 29.95 -24.93 -4.88
CA THR A 214 28.65 -24.50 -4.39
C THR A 214 27.72 -25.71 -4.29
N SER A 215 27.07 -25.85 -3.13
CA SER A 215 26.02 -26.84 -2.89
C SER A 215 24.68 -26.16 -2.71
N ILE A 216 23.62 -26.91 -3.03
CA ILE A 216 22.23 -26.44 -3.05
C ILE A 216 21.41 -27.27 -2.07
N ASN A 217 20.62 -26.60 -1.23
CA ASN A 217 19.62 -27.23 -0.38
C ASN A 217 18.29 -27.35 -1.14
N TYR A 218 18.08 -28.48 -1.81
CA TYR A 218 16.88 -28.70 -2.63
C TYR A 218 15.58 -28.63 -1.85
N THR A 219 15.55 -29.03 -0.58
CA THR A 219 14.35 -28.90 0.25
C THR A 219 13.90 -27.45 0.35
N LYS A 220 14.84 -26.52 0.58
CA LYS A 220 14.53 -25.09 0.62
C LYS A 220 14.26 -24.49 -0.76
N VAL A 221 14.94 -24.97 -1.82
CA VAL A 221 14.63 -24.60 -3.20
C VAL A 221 13.18 -24.95 -3.53
N HIS A 222 12.74 -26.17 -3.21
CA HIS A 222 11.37 -26.61 -3.42
C HIS A 222 10.37 -25.78 -2.63
N GLN A 223 10.69 -25.38 -1.39
CA GLN A 223 9.86 -24.44 -0.62
C GLN A 223 9.76 -23.07 -1.29
N LEU A 224 10.87 -22.50 -1.77
CA LEU A 224 10.88 -21.20 -2.45
C LEU A 224 10.10 -21.26 -3.77
N LEU A 225 10.32 -22.30 -4.57
CA LEU A 225 9.60 -22.53 -5.84
C LEU A 225 8.16 -23.02 -5.63
N SER A 226 7.75 -23.30 -4.40
CA SER A 226 6.36 -23.61 -4.07
C SER A 226 5.47 -22.37 -4.05
N LEU A 227 6.06 -21.18 -3.97
CA LEU A 227 5.37 -19.90 -4.07
C LEU A 227 4.90 -19.66 -5.51
N ASN A 228 3.87 -18.82 -5.68
CA ASN A 228 3.59 -18.21 -6.98
C ASN A 228 4.47 -16.96 -7.19
N ASP A 229 4.48 -16.41 -8.40
CA ASP A 229 5.33 -15.27 -8.75
C ASP A 229 5.07 -14.04 -7.87
N ARG A 230 3.81 -13.73 -7.57
CA ARG A 230 3.44 -12.62 -6.67
C ARG A 230 4.01 -12.82 -5.27
N GLN A 231 3.86 -14.00 -4.70
CA GLN A 231 4.37 -14.37 -3.37
C GLN A 231 5.90 -14.32 -3.34
N LEU A 232 6.55 -14.85 -4.38
CA LEU A 232 8.00 -14.80 -4.55
C LEU A 232 8.50 -13.35 -4.58
N LEU A 233 7.90 -12.50 -5.42
CA LEU A 233 8.28 -11.09 -5.53
C LEU A 233 8.04 -10.33 -4.21
N CYS A 234 6.92 -10.59 -3.52
CA CYS A 234 6.68 -10.01 -2.20
C CYS A 234 7.77 -10.40 -1.20
N PHE A 235 8.20 -11.66 -1.22
CA PHE A 235 9.26 -12.16 -0.37
C PHE A 235 10.63 -11.55 -0.72
N LEU A 236 10.99 -11.53 -2.01
CA LEU A 236 12.28 -11.00 -2.47
C LEU A 236 12.43 -9.50 -2.17
N VAL A 237 11.38 -8.72 -2.44
CA VAL A 237 11.37 -7.29 -2.09
C VAL A 237 11.45 -7.12 -0.58
N ALA A 238 10.62 -7.81 0.19
CA ALA A 238 10.64 -7.69 1.66
C ALA A 238 12.02 -8.00 2.25
N PHE A 239 12.67 -9.04 1.73
CA PHE A 239 14.02 -9.46 2.15
C PHE A 239 15.07 -8.40 1.80
N ASP A 240 15.00 -7.83 0.60
CA ASP A 240 15.92 -6.79 0.10
C ASP A 240 15.72 -5.44 0.81
N LEU A 241 14.52 -5.16 1.34
CA LEU A 241 14.23 -3.95 2.12
C LEU A 241 14.76 -4.03 3.54
N ASP A 242 14.31 -5.03 4.29
CA ASP A 242 14.75 -5.27 5.66
C ASP A 242 14.51 -6.74 6.05
N GLU A 243 15.58 -7.51 6.09
CA GLU A 243 15.58 -8.93 6.49
C GLU A 243 14.99 -9.16 7.90
N ARG A 244 14.94 -8.12 8.75
CA ARG A 244 14.39 -8.21 10.11
C ARG A 244 12.88 -7.95 10.17
N ALA A 245 12.32 -7.34 9.12
CA ALA A 245 10.91 -6.93 9.04
C ALA A 245 10.21 -7.55 7.83
N ILE A 246 10.53 -8.81 7.51
CA ILE A 246 10.00 -9.51 6.31
C ILE A 246 8.48 -9.55 6.31
N LYS A 247 7.82 -9.70 7.46
CA LYS A 247 6.36 -9.79 7.53
C LYS A 247 5.70 -8.47 7.10
N GLU A 248 6.19 -7.37 7.63
CA GLU A 248 5.77 -6.01 7.29
C GLU A 248 6.10 -5.70 5.83
N GLY A 249 7.29 -6.08 5.36
CA GLY A 249 7.72 -5.93 3.97
C GLY A 249 6.86 -6.71 2.97
N VAL A 250 6.44 -7.93 3.31
CA VAL A 250 5.53 -8.73 2.49
C VAL A 250 4.15 -8.08 2.42
N GLN A 251 3.62 -7.61 3.56
CA GLN A 251 2.34 -6.90 3.59
C GLN A 251 2.39 -5.59 2.79
N PHE A 252 3.49 -4.84 2.91
CA PHE A 252 3.76 -3.65 2.12
C PHE A 252 3.74 -3.97 0.62
N THR A 253 4.56 -4.94 0.19
CA THR A 253 4.74 -5.27 -1.23
C THR A 253 3.46 -5.83 -1.84
N ASN A 254 2.73 -6.67 -1.11
CA ASN A 254 1.46 -7.22 -1.60
C ASN A 254 0.40 -6.13 -1.83
N ASN A 255 0.30 -5.17 -0.90
CA ASN A 255 -0.58 -4.01 -1.05
C ASN A 255 -0.14 -3.09 -2.20
N LEU A 256 1.17 -2.93 -2.36
CA LEU A 256 1.74 -2.14 -3.45
C LEU A 256 1.39 -2.75 -4.80
N ILE A 257 1.63 -4.04 -5.01
CA ILE A 257 1.27 -4.76 -6.24
C ILE A 257 -0.23 -4.61 -6.52
N ALA A 258 -1.10 -4.80 -5.52
CA ALA A 258 -2.55 -4.68 -5.69
C ALA A 258 -3.01 -3.27 -6.11
N ILE A 259 -2.27 -2.22 -5.73
CA ILE A 259 -2.58 -0.85 -6.16
C ILE A 259 -1.97 -0.58 -7.54
N LEU A 260 -0.72 -1.00 -7.77
CA LEU A 260 -0.02 -0.88 -9.06
C LEU A 260 -0.81 -1.56 -10.19
N GLU A 261 -1.38 -2.74 -9.95
CA GLU A 261 -2.26 -3.45 -10.88
C GLU A 261 -3.50 -2.65 -11.26
N LYS A 262 -4.06 -1.87 -10.32
CA LYS A 262 -5.26 -1.05 -10.54
C LYS A 262 -4.97 0.25 -11.27
N ILE A 263 -3.81 0.86 -11.02
CA ILE A 263 -3.44 2.14 -11.64
C ILE A 263 -2.73 1.98 -12.98
N GLY A 264 -2.02 0.86 -13.19
CA GLY A 264 -1.29 0.55 -14.43
C GLY A 264 0.02 1.34 -14.57
N CYS A 265 -0.03 2.66 -14.52
CA CYS A 265 1.15 3.51 -14.57
C CYS A 265 0.99 4.79 -13.74
N CYS A 266 2.10 5.44 -13.39
CA CYS A 266 2.08 6.72 -12.68
C CYS A 266 3.40 7.50 -12.87
N ASP A 267 3.35 8.81 -12.64
CA ASP A 267 4.56 9.64 -12.60
C ASP A 267 5.41 9.37 -11.34
N THR A 268 6.64 9.88 -11.32
CA THR A 268 7.57 9.67 -10.20
C THR A 268 7.08 10.26 -8.87
N SER A 269 6.37 11.40 -8.89
CA SER A 269 5.83 12.02 -7.67
C SER A 269 4.69 11.20 -7.09
N SER A 270 3.81 10.71 -7.96
CA SER A 270 2.70 9.79 -7.65
C SER A 270 3.20 8.46 -7.10
N LEU A 271 4.23 7.85 -7.72
CA LEU A 271 4.86 6.64 -7.18
C LEU A 271 5.48 6.89 -5.81
N LYS A 272 6.22 7.98 -5.61
CA LYS A 272 6.80 8.34 -4.31
C LYS A 272 5.72 8.54 -3.24
N LEU A 273 4.58 9.15 -3.59
CA LEU A 273 3.44 9.30 -2.69
C LEU A 273 2.88 7.92 -2.29
N LEU A 274 2.67 7.02 -3.26
CA LEU A 274 2.18 5.66 -3.02
C LEU A 274 3.12 4.90 -2.07
N LEU A 275 4.41 4.90 -2.37
CA LEU A 275 5.43 4.20 -1.56
C LEU A 275 5.48 4.73 -0.14
N ARG A 276 5.49 6.06 0.05
CA ARG A 276 5.46 6.66 1.40
C ARG A 276 4.19 6.31 2.17
N THR A 277 3.06 6.34 1.48
CA THR A 277 1.76 6.03 2.06
C THR A 277 1.70 4.59 2.56
N LEU A 278 2.11 3.64 1.72
CA LEU A 278 2.11 2.22 2.06
C LEU A 278 3.21 1.87 3.07
N ALA A 279 4.37 2.52 3.00
CA ALA A 279 5.46 2.32 3.95
C ALA A 279 5.00 2.70 5.36
N LEU A 280 4.35 3.86 5.48
CA LEU A 280 3.77 4.32 6.74
C LEU A 280 2.70 3.35 7.27
N LYS A 281 1.82 2.87 6.39
CA LYS A 281 0.78 1.89 6.74
C LYS A 281 1.37 0.56 7.25
N ALA A 282 2.46 0.10 6.65
CA ALA A 282 3.12 -1.14 7.02
C ALA A 282 4.11 -0.97 8.19
N GLY A 283 4.39 0.26 8.63
CA GLY A 283 5.39 0.52 9.67
C GLY A 283 6.84 0.37 9.20
N ILE A 284 7.10 0.38 7.89
CA ILE A 284 8.45 0.31 7.33
C ILE A 284 9.00 1.70 7.03
N ARG A 285 10.32 1.85 7.12
CA ARG A 285 10.98 3.12 6.78
C ARG A 285 10.98 3.30 5.27
N TYR A 286 10.49 4.45 4.80
CA TYR A 286 10.64 4.85 3.40
C TYR A 286 12.09 5.29 3.12
N ASP A 287 12.70 4.73 2.09
CA ASP A 287 13.98 5.14 1.52
C ASP A 287 13.84 5.36 -0.01
N SER A 288 14.65 6.25 -0.59
CA SER A 288 14.65 6.49 -2.04
C SER A 288 15.05 5.25 -2.85
N SER A 289 15.89 4.37 -2.28
CA SER A 289 16.30 3.11 -2.91
C SER A 289 15.15 2.11 -3.14
N LEU A 290 13.97 2.34 -2.52
CA LEU A 290 12.78 1.53 -2.75
C LEU A 290 12.43 1.44 -4.23
N ILE A 291 12.56 2.53 -4.98
CA ILE A 291 12.24 2.54 -6.41
C ILE A 291 13.21 1.62 -7.17
N ASP A 292 14.50 1.70 -6.84
CA ASP A 292 15.54 0.86 -7.44
C ASP A 292 15.32 -0.61 -7.10
N CYS A 293 14.94 -0.92 -5.85
CA CYS A 293 14.56 -2.27 -5.42
C CYS A 293 13.39 -2.83 -6.25
N LEU A 294 12.32 -2.05 -6.42
CA LEU A 294 11.15 -2.48 -7.20
C LEU A 294 11.49 -2.66 -8.68
N SER A 295 12.30 -1.77 -9.26
CA SER A 295 12.76 -1.88 -10.64
C SER A 295 13.68 -3.09 -10.84
N LYS A 296 14.57 -3.36 -9.88
CA LYS A 296 15.49 -4.50 -9.89
C LYS A 296 14.74 -5.82 -9.97
N TRP A 297 13.73 -6.02 -9.12
CA TRP A 297 12.93 -7.25 -9.12
C TRP A 297 11.89 -7.31 -10.24
N GLY A 298 11.75 -6.22 -11.02
CA GLY A 298 10.86 -6.13 -12.17
C GLY A 298 9.39 -5.89 -11.80
N LEU A 299 9.10 -5.29 -10.64
CA LEU A 299 7.73 -4.89 -10.29
C LEU A 299 7.26 -3.66 -11.06
N ILE A 300 8.21 -2.77 -11.38
CA ILE A 300 7.96 -1.56 -12.14
C ILE A 300 9.05 -1.37 -13.19
N THR A 301 8.72 -0.65 -14.26
CA THR A 301 9.69 -0.22 -15.28
C THR A 301 9.51 1.25 -15.62
N LEU A 302 10.60 1.95 -15.91
CA LEU A 302 10.59 3.36 -16.26
C LEU A 302 10.63 3.52 -17.78
N ASP A 303 9.63 4.20 -18.34
CA ASP A 303 9.56 4.62 -19.74
C ASP A 303 8.74 5.91 -19.84
N GLU A 304 9.37 7.06 -19.61
CA GLU A 304 8.74 8.37 -19.31
C GLU A 304 7.94 8.39 -17.99
N LEU A 305 7.08 7.40 -17.79
CA LEU A 305 6.31 7.09 -16.58
C LEU A 305 6.75 5.75 -15.99
N TRP A 306 6.39 5.51 -14.73
CA TRP A 306 6.54 4.20 -14.08
C TRP A 306 5.37 3.31 -14.43
N TYR A 307 5.63 2.20 -15.11
CA TYR A 307 4.64 1.18 -15.44
C TYR A 307 4.71 0.04 -14.44
N ALA A 308 3.54 -0.37 -13.96
CA ALA A 308 3.39 -1.62 -13.23
C ALA A 308 3.59 -2.79 -14.19
N ASN A 309 4.34 -3.80 -13.74
CA ASN A 309 4.48 -5.03 -14.49
C ASN A 309 3.22 -5.90 -14.34
N GLN A 310 2.89 -6.64 -15.39
CA GLN A 310 1.86 -7.67 -15.35
C GLN A 310 2.47 -8.95 -14.77
N ILE A 311 2.12 -9.25 -13.51
CA ILE A 311 2.61 -10.45 -12.80
C ILE A 311 1.60 -11.57 -13.01
N GLU A 312 2.06 -12.71 -13.50
CA GLU A 312 1.19 -13.87 -13.71
C GLU A 312 0.80 -14.52 -12.38
N GLU A 313 -0.48 -14.44 -12.02
CA GLU A 313 -1.04 -15.29 -10.97
C GLU A 313 -1.41 -16.63 -11.59
N ASN A 314 -0.47 -17.58 -11.61
CA ASN A 314 -0.70 -18.89 -12.22
C ASN A 314 -1.93 -19.60 -11.63
N VAL A 315 -2.97 -19.73 -12.45
CA VAL A 315 -4.12 -20.64 -12.30
C VAL A 315 -3.63 -22.03 -12.67
N GLY A 316 -3.40 -22.88 -11.66
CA GLY A 316 -3.11 -24.31 -11.85
C GLY A 316 -1.74 -24.57 -12.46
N ARG A 317 -0.81 -25.12 -11.67
CA ARG A 317 0.44 -25.68 -12.20
C ARG A 317 0.09 -26.73 -13.26
N THR A 318 0.29 -26.40 -14.53
CA THR A 318 0.45 -27.41 -15.56
C THR A 318 1.67 -28.21 -15.15
N THR A 319 1.42 -29.44 -14.74
CA THR A 319 2.42 -30.49 -14.60
C THR A 319 2.98 -30.75 -16.00
N LEU A 320 3.97 -29.97 -16.40
CA LEU A 320 4.85 -30.28 -17.53
C LEU A 320 6.15 -30.80 -16.91
N VAL A 321 6.15 -32.12 -16.65
CA VAL A 321 6.92 -33.12 -17.41
C VAL A 321 8.40 -32.76 -17.39
N VAL A 322 9.05 -33.17 -16.31
CA VAL A 322 10.47 -33.51 -16.34
C VAL A 322 10.48 -35.02 -16.58
N ASP A 323 10.73 -35.41 -17.83
CA ASP A 323 11.41 -36.66 -18.14
C ASP A 323 12.91 -36.37 -18.25
#